data_AF-A0A2M7BN90-F1
#
_entry.id   AF-A0A2M7BN90-F1
#
_cell.length_a   1.000
_cell.length_b   1.000
_cell.length_c   1.000
_cell.angle_alpha   90.00
_cell.angle_beta   90.00
_cell.angle_gamma   90.00
#
_symmetry.space_group_name_H-M   'P 1'
#
loop_
_entity.id
_entity.type
_entity.pdbx_description
1 polymer ?
#
loop_
_entity_poly.entity_id
_entity_poly.type
_entity_poly.pdbx_seq_one_letter_code
_entity_poly.pdbx_strand_id
1 'polypeptide(L)'
;MIAWEVTRSCNLACGHCRASALRGPYPGELDTEKCLQLLDEIAAFAKPVIILTGGEPLLRKDIYDIAAYGDAKGLRMVLAT
;
A
#
# COMPACT_ATOMS: atom_id res chain seq x y z
N MET A 1 13.11 1.29 5.57
CA MET A 1 11.65 1.10 5.75
C MET A 1 10.96 1.94 4.70
N ILE A 2 9.92 1.41 4.07
CA ILE A 2 9.13 2.11 3.05
C ILE A 2 7.69 2.18 3.57
N ALA A 3 7.16 3.39 3.74
CA ALA A 3 5.73 3.61 3.97
C ALA A 3 5.09 3.90 2.61
N TRP A 4 4.29 2.96 2.12
CA TRP A 4 3.70 3.01 0.79
C TRP A 4 2.20 3.28 0.89
N GLU A 5 1.79 4.44 0.40
CA GLU A 5 0.39 4.79 0.17
C GLU A 5 -0.16 3.98 -1.01
N VAL A 6 -0.74 2.80 -0.75
CA VAL A 6 -1.25 1.88 -1.77
C VAL A 6 -2.61 2.30 -2.35
N THR A 7 -3.30 3.19 -1.66
CA THR A 7 -4.51 3.88 -2.12
C THR A 7 -4.63 5.21 -1.38
N ARG A 8 -5.19 6.24 -2.01
CA ARG A 8 -5.56 7.49 -1.33
C ARG A 8 -6.96 7.42 -0.73
N SER A 9 -7.76 6.43 -1.10
CA SER A 9 -9.13 6.27 -0.62
C SER A 9 -9.18 6.01 0.88
N CYS A 10 -10.02 6.75 1.61
CA CYS A 10 -10.30 6.54 3.03
C CYS A 10 -11.80 6.64 3.31
N ASN A 11 -12.28 5.88 4.29
CA ASN A 11 -13.66 5.94 4.79
C ASN A 11 -13.85 7.04 5.87
N LEU A 12 -12.77 7.73 6.26
CA LEU A 12 -12.75 8.84 7.21
C LEU A 12 -12.21 10.12 6.57
N ALA A 13 -12.29 11.24 7.30
CA ALA A 13 -11.83 12.56 6.88
C ALA A 13 -11.21 13.33 8.07
N CYS A 14 -10.13 12.79 8.65
CA CYS A 14 -9.54 13.32 9.88
C CYS A 14 -8.89 14.70 9.63
N GLY A 15 -9.13 15.67 10.54
CA GLY A 15 -8.57 17.03 10.42
C GLY A 15 -7.04 17.11 10.51
N HIS A 16 -6.38 16.07 11.00
CA HIS A 16 -4.92 15.94 11.06
C HIS A 16 -4.35 15.00 9.99
N CYS A 17 -5.13 14.62 8.97
CA CYS A 17 -4.70 13.67 7.94
C CYS A 17 -3.64 14.30 7.03
N ARG A 18 -2.40 13.82 7.10
CA ARG A 18 -1.30 14.25 6.21
C ARG A 18 -1.67 14.13 4.73
N ALA A 19 -2.28 13.00 4.33
CA ALA A 19 -2.64 12.74 2.94
C ALA A 19 -3.89 13.52 2.47
N SER A 20 -4.60 14.19 3.40
CA SER A 20 -5.92 14.77 3.14
C SER A 20 -6.81 13.77 2.37
N ALA A 21 -6.79 12.52 2.85
CA ALA A 21 -7.53 11.41 2.27
C ALA A 21 -9.03 11.61 2.50
N LEU A 22 -9.81 11.29 1.48
CA LEU A 22 -11.27 11.32 1.51
C LEU A 22 -11.79 10.03 0.86
N ARG A 23 -13.12 9.91 0.76
CA ARG A 23 -13.73 8.88 -0.06
C ARG A 23 -13.34 9.09 -1.53
N GLY A 24 -12.58 8.13 -2.06
CA GLY A 24 -12.25 8.03 -3.48
C GLY A 24 -13.46 7.62 -4.33
N PRO A 25 -13.24 7.13 -5.56
CA PRO A 25 -11.96 6.70 -6.12
C PRO A 25 -11.04 7.86 -6.57
N TYR A 26 -9.75 7.59 -6.66
CA TYR A 26 -8.76 8.52 -7.21
C TYR A 26 -8.16 7.97 -8.52
N PRO A 27 -7.97 8.81 -9.55
CA PRO A 27 -7.32 8.38 -10.78
C PRO A 27 -5.82 8.18 -10.56
N GLY A 28 -5.21 7.28 -11.33
CA GLY A 28 -3.76 7.07 -11.33
C GLY A 28 -3.21 6.19 -10.21
N GLU A 29 -4.07 5.53 -9.43
CA GLU A 29 -3.63 4.48 -8.50
C GLU A 29 -3.05 3.29 -9.29
N LEU A 30 -2.00 2.66 -8.72
CA LEU A 30 -1.38 1.48 -9.33
C LEU A 30 -2.37 0.32 -9.33
N ASP A 31 -2.51 -0.34 -10.48
CA ASP A 31 -3.17 -1.63 -10.60
C ASP A 31 -2.39 -2.73 -9.85
N THR A 32 -3.04 -3.88 -9.64
CA THR A 32 -2.44 -5.00 -8.90
C THR A 32 -1.14 -5.47 -9.53
N GLU A 33 -1.08 -5.58 -10.85
CA GLU A 33 0.10 -6.06 -11.58
C GLU A 33 1.33 -5.17 -11.32
N LYS A 34 1.16 -3.84 -11.43
CA LYS A 34 2.24 -2.88 -11.12
C LYS A 34 2.63 -2.91 -9.65
N CYS A 35 1.68 -3.14 -8.74
CA CYS A 35 2.01 -3.29 -7.33
C CYS A 35 2.94 -4.48 -7.09
N LEU A 36 2.68 -5.62 -7.74
CA LEU A 36 3.52 -6.81 -7.61
C LEU A 36 4.90 -6.58 -8.26
N GLN A 37 4.94 -5.96 -9.44
CA GLN A 37 6.19 -5.59 -10.12
C GLN A 37 7.06 -4.67 -9.25
N LEU A 38 6.45 -3.68 -8.58
CA LEU A 38 7.18 -2.80 -7.66
C LEU A 38 7.78 -3.56 -6.48
N LEU A 39 7.06 -4.55 -5.93
CA LEU A 39 7.61 -5.42 -4.87
C LEU A 39 8.79 -6.25 -5.37
N ASP A 40 8.77 -6.72 -6.62
CA ASP A 40 9.89 -7.40 -7.25
C ASP A 40 11.12 -6.50 -7.38
N GLU A 41 10.93 -5.28 -7.88
CA GLU A 41 12.00 -4.28 -8.01
C GLU A 41 12.61 -3.92 -6.66
N ILE A 42 11.78 -3.73 -5.63
CA ILE A 42 12.24 -3.46 -4.27
C ILE A 42 13.05 -4.65 -3.74
N ALA A 43 12.51 -5.87 -3.83
CA ALA A 43 13.15 -7.08 -3.31
C ALA A 43 14.47 -7.41 -4.02
N ALA A 44 14.61 -7.02 -5.30
CA ALA A 44 15.86 -7.16 -6.06
C ALA A 44 16.97 -6.23 -5.55
N PHE A 45 16.61 -5.08 -4.96
CA PHE A 45 17.58 -4.10 -4.46
C PHE A 45 17.85 -4.22 -2.95
N ALA A 46 16.82 -4.44 -2.14
CA ALA A 46 16.91 -4.48 -0.69
C ALA A 46 15.77 -5.26 -0.03
N LYS A 47 15.88 -5.53 1.28
CA LYS A 47 14.83 -6.16 2.10
C LYS A 47 14.30 -5.24 3.21
N PRO A 48 13.66 -4.10 2.87
CA PRO A 48 13.09 -3.21 3.87
C PRO A 48 11.82 -3.81 4.51
N VAL A 49 11.43 -3.24 5.65
CA VAL A 49 10.03 -3.32 6.11
C VAL A 49 9.16 -2.48 5.18
N ILE A 50 8.09 -3.07 4.65
CA ILE A 50 7.07 -2.39 3.85
C ILE A 50 5.84 -2.17 4.72
N ILE A 51 5.46 -0.91 4.89
CA ILE A 51 4.22 -0.52 5.55
C ILE A 51 3.22 -0.19 4.46
N LEU A 52 2.24 -1.06 4.27
CA LEU A 52 1.08 -0.83 3.42
C LEU A 52 0.14 0.12 4.17
N THR A 53 0.03 1.34 3.66
CA THR A 53 -0.75 2.44 4.24
C THR A 53 -1.46 3.20 3.11
N GLY A 54 -1.94 4.42 3.37
CA GLY A 54 -2.61 5.23 2.36
C GLY A 54 -3.48 6.31 2.98
N GLY A 55 -4.67 6.43 2.41
CA GLY A 55 -5.87 6.60 3.23
C GLY A 55 -6.08 5.35 4.10
N GLU A 56 -7.08 4.54 3.76
CA GLU A 56 -7.35 3.25 4.42
C GLU A 56 -6.98 2.08 3.48
N PRO A 57 -5.87 1.36 3.72
CA PRO A 57 -5.45 0.25 2.85
C PRO A 57 -6.48 -0.88 2.75
N LEU A 58 -7.32 -1.10 3.77
CA LEU A 58 -8.36 -2.13 3.74
C LEU A 58 -9.52 -1.83 2.78
N LEU A 59 -9.61 -0.61 2.22
CA LEU A 59 -10.56 -0.32 1.13
C LEU A 59 -10.10 -0.88 -0.22
N ARG A 60 -8.83 -1.25 -0.35
CA ARG A 60 -8.28 -1.85 -1.56
C ARG A 60 -8.53 -3.37 -1.56
N LYS A 61 -9.19 -3.87 -2.60
CA LYS A 61 -9.70 -5.26 -2.65
C LYS A 61 -8.59 -6.32 -2.67
N ASP A 62 -7.46 -6.01 -3.29
CA ASP A 62 -6.29 -6.88 -3.49
C ASP A 62 -5.21 -6.67 -2.41
N ILE A 63 -5.51 -6.00 -1.29
CA ILE A 63 -4.51 -5.64 -0.29
C ILE A 63 -3.82 -6.86 0.33
N TYR A 64 -4.56 -7.94 0.57
CA TYR A 64 -4.01 -9.17 1.12
C TYR A 64 -3.18 -9.94 0.10
N ASP A 65 -3.51 -9.85 -1.19
CA ASP A 65 -2.71 -10.45 -2.26
C ASP A 65 -1.35 -9.74 -2.37
N ILE A 66 -1.35 -8.40 -2.31
CA ILE A 66 -0.12 -7.58 -2.28
C ILE A 66 0.73 -7.92 -1.05
N ALA A 67 0.10 -8.02 0.13
CA ALA A 67 0.80 -8.36 1.37
C ALA A 67 1.41 -9.77 1.31
N ALA A 68 0.64 -10.77 0.88
CA ALA A 68 1.12 -12.14 0.75
C ALA A 68 2.24 -12.27 -0.27
N TYR A 69 2.15 -11.56 -1.40
CA TYR A 69 3.21 -11.55 -2.41
C TYR A 69 4.52 -10.95 -1.86
N GLY A 70 4.44 -9.82 -1.17
CA GLY A 70 5.61 -9.19 -0.54
C GLY A 70 6.27 -10.09 0.51
N ASP A 71 5.47 -10.76 1.35
CA ASP A 71 5.97 -11.73 2.33
C ASP A 71 6.67 -12.92 1.65
N ALA A 72 6.09 -13.45 0.58
CA ALA A 72 6.70 -14.51 -0.23
C ALA A 72 8.04 -14.09 -0.88
N LYS A 73 8.27 -12.78 -1.09
CA LYS A 73 9.56 -12.22 -1.55
C LYS A 73 10.56 -12.00 -0.41
N GLY A 74 10.18 -12.32 0.82
CA GLY A 74 11.01 -12.14 2.02
C GLY A 74 11.04 -10.70 2.53
N LEU A 75 10.05 -9.87 2.15
CA LEU A 75 9.85 -8.54 2.70
C LEU A 75 9.00 -8.64 3.97
N ARG A 76 9.36 -7.88 5.01
CA ARG A 76 8.53 -7.80 6.22
C ARG A 76 7.37 -6.84 5.94
N MET A 77 6.17 -7.39 5.83
CA MET A 77 4.95 -6.63 5.50
C MET A 77 4.22 -6.19 6.77
N VAL A 78 3.74 -4.95 6.79
CA VAL A 78 2.97 -4.35 7.89
C VAL A 78 1.78 -3.62 7.31
N LEU A 79 0.60 -3.74 7.94
CA LEU A 79 -0.60 -2.98 7.62
C LEU A 79 -0.81 -1.85 8.64
N ALA A 80 -1.09 -0.65 8.16
CA ALA A 80 -1.46 0.50 8.98
C ALA A 80 -2.88 0.95 8.59
N THR A 81 -3.85 0.69 9.49
CA THR A 81 -5.29 0.97 9.38
C THR A 81 -5.76 1.70 10.63
#